data_AF-A0A3B8JC49-F1
#
_entry.id   AF-A0A3B8JC49-F1
#
_cell.length_a   1.000
_cell.length_b   1.000
_cell.length_c   1.000
_cell.angle_alpha   90.00
_cell.angle_beta   90.00
_cell.angle_gamma   90.00
#
_symmetry.space_group_name_H-M   'P 1'
#
loop_
_entity.id
_entity.type
_entity.pdbx_description
1 polymer ?
#
loop_
_entity_poly.entity_id
_entity_poly.type
_entity_poly.pdbx_seq_one_letter_code
_entity_poly.pdbx_strand_id
1 'polypeptide(L)' 'FGIIHLATHADFLPGKPTNSYIQLSDRKLPPLELRSLGWTKPSVDLLVLSACRTAVGNEEIELGFAGLA' A
#
# COMPACT_ATOMS: atom_id res chain seq x y z
N PHE A 1 -2.65 2.17 19.61
CA PHE A 1 -2.09 2.59 18.32
C PHE A 1 -2.16 1.42 17.36
N GLY A 2 -2.85 1.57 16.24
CA GLY A 2 -2.90 0.57 15.18
C GLY A 2 -1.74 0.81 14.22
N ILE A 3 -0.64 0.06 14.35
CA ILE A 3 0.50 0.15 13.44
C ILE A 3 0.55 -1.11 12.59
N ILE A 4 0.68 -0.95 11.29
CA ILE A 4 0.95 -2.04 10.35
C ILE A 4 2.33 -1.82 9.74
N HIS A 5 3.20 -2.82 9.85
CA HIS A 5 4.50 -2.83 9.19
C HIS A 5 4.56 -4.02 8.23
N LEU A 6 4.73 -3.73 6.95
CA LEU A 6 4.91 -4.71 5.90
C LEU A 6 6.36 -4.67 5.41
N ALA A 7 7.09 -5.76 5.60
CA ALA A 7 8.42 -5.97 5.03
C ALA A 7 8.30 -7.01 3.91
N THR A 8 8.20 -6.54 2.67
CA THR A 8 7.96 -7.40 1.51
C THR A 8 8.48 -6.74 0.23
N HIS A 9 8.48 -7.47 -0.90
CA HIS A 9 8.67 -6.86 -2.19
C HIS A 9 7.43 -6.01 -2.53
N ALA A 10 7.65 -4.77 -2.92
CA ALA A 10 6.63 -3.95 -3.55
C ALA A 10 7.28 -3.20 -4.70
N ASP A 11 6.46 -2.92 -5.70
CA ASP A 11 6.89 -2.28 -6.92
C ASP A 11 5.89 -1.22 -7.33
N PHE A 12 6.16 0.04 -6.99
CA PHE A 12 5.29 1.15 -7.36
C PHE A 12 5.83 1.83 -8.62
N LEU A 13 5.04 1.75 -9.68
CA LEU A 13 5.32 2.28 -11.00
C LEU A 13 4.41 3.49 -11.29
N PRO A 14 4.93 4.53 -11.95
CA PRO A 14 4.12 5.68 -12.35
C PRO A 14 3.04 5.30 -13.37
N GLY A 15 1.99 6.13 -13.44
CA GLY A 15 0.82 5.90 -14.27
C GLY A 15 -0.25 5.08 -13.53
N LYS A 16 -0.91 4.15 -14.23
CA LYS A 16 -2.06 3.43 -13.66
C LYS A 16 -1.67 2.65 -12.40
N PRO A 17 -2.41 2.79 -11.27
CA PRO A 17 -2.14 2.06 -10.04
C PRO A 17 -2.09 0.54 -10.18
N THR A 18 -2.77 -0.03 -11.19
CA THR A 18 -2.75 -1.46 -11.51
C THR A 18 -1.40 -1.97 -12.02
N ASN A 19 -0.49 -1.08 -12.42
CA ASN A 19 0.89 -1.43 -12.78
C ASN A 19 1.75 -1.65 -11.52
N SER A 20 1.27 -1.18 -10.37
CA SER A 20 1.95 -1.30 -9.08
C SER A 20 1.41 -2.47 -8.27
N TYR A 21 2.23 -3.04 -7.40
CA TYR A 21 1.78 -4.11 -6.50
C TYR A 21 2.62 -4.24 -5.24
N ILE A 22 2.02 -4.85 -4.20
CA ILE A 22 2.69 -5.40 -3.03
C ILE A 22 2.65 -6.92 -3.17
N GLN A 23 3.80 -7.58 -3.09
CA GLN A 23 3.87 -9.04 -3.11
C GLN A 23 3.45 -9.60 -1.75
N LEU A 24 2.45 -10.47 -1.72
CA LEU A 24 2.11 -11.32 -0.59
C LEU A 24 2.61 -12.75 -0.88
N SER A 25 2.52 -13.66 0.10
CA SER A 25 2.96 -15.05 -0.09
C SER A 25 2.22 -15.79 -1.21
N ASP A 26 0.96 -15.44 -1.43
CA ASP A 26 0.02 -16.14 -2.31
C ASP A 26 -0.36 -15.33 -3.56
N ARG A 27 -0.26 -14.00 -3.49
CA ARG A 27 -0.71 -13.11 -4.58
C ARG A 27 0.02 -11.78 -4.62
N LYS A 28 -0.14 -11.08 -5.74
CA LYS A 28 0.16 -9.66 -5.85
C LYS A 28 -1.07 -8.87 -5.44
N LEU A 29 -0.92 -7.97 -4.48
CA LEU A 29 -1.97 -7.08 -4.01
C LEU A 29 -1.83 -5.72 -4.71
N PRO A 30 -2.80 -5.31 -5.55
CA PRO A 30 -2.85 -3.96 -6.11
C PRO A 30 -3.02 -2.90 -5.01
N PRO A 31 -2.39 -1.71 -5.12
CA PRO A 31 -2.51 -0.67 -4.10
C PRO A 31 -3.95 -0.22 -3.84
N LEU A 32 -4.80 -0.21 -4.89
CA LEU A 32 -6.21 0.18 -4.76
C LEU A 32 -7.02 -0.81 -3.90
N GLU A 33 -6.59 -2.06 -3.79
CA GLU A 33 -7.22 -3.06 -2.93
C GLU A 33 -6.84 -2.92 -1.46
N LEU A 34 -5.85 -2.10 -1.09
CA LEU A 34 -5.47 -1.90 0.33
C LEU A 34 -6.65 -1.45 1.19
N ARG A 35 -7.56 -0.63 0.64
CA ARG A 35 -8.78 -0.19 1.32
C ARG A 35 -9.74 -1.32 1.66
N SER A 36 -9.70 -2.42 0.91
CA SER A 36 -10.55 -3.59 1.12
C SER A 36 -10.08 -4.48 2.27
N LEU A 37 -8.87 -4.25 2.81
CA LEU A 37 -8.30 -5.05 3.89
C LEU A 37 -8.90 -4.76 5.28
N GLY A 38 -9.86 -3.83 5.37
CA GLY A 38 -10.60 -3.56 6.60
C GLY A 38 -9.82 -2.78 7.66
N TRP A 39 -8.72 -2.12 7.30
CA TRP A 39 -7.83 -1.37 8.20
C TRP A 39 -8.41 -0.02 8.68
N THR A 40 -9.71 0.20 8.47
CA THR A 40 -10.41 1.42 8.85
C THR A 40 -11.16 1.30 10.18
N LYS A 41 -11.33 0.08 10.74
CA LYS A 41 -12.04 -0.17 12.02
C LYS A 41 -11.45 -1.35 12.80
N PRO A 42 -10.64 -1.11 13.85
CA PRO A 42 -10.11 0.19 14.26
C PRO A 42 -9.20 0.79 13.18
N SER A 43 -9.11 2.12 13.10
CA SER A 43 -8.25 2.80 12.14
C SER A 43 -6.78 2.49 12.42
N VAL A 44 -6.01 2.31 11.35
CA VAL A 44 -4.55 2.24 11.41
C VAL A 44 -4.02 3.67 11.49
N ASP A 45 -3.20 3.95 12.51
CA ASP A 45 -2.59 5.27 12.72
C ASP A 45 -1.32 5.45 11.88
N LEU A 46 -0.64 4.34 11.54
CA LEU A 46 0.60 4.34 10.76
C LEU A 46 0.77 3.05 9.95
N LEU A 47 0.97 3.20 8.64
CA LEU A 47 1.42 2.13 7.76
C LEU A 47 2.89 2.36 7.38
N VAL A 48 3.74 1.39 7.68
CA VAL A 48 5.15 1.36 7.25
C VAL A 48 5.32 0.28 6.20
N LEU A 49 5.89 0.66 5.05
CA LEU A 49 6.19 -0.26 3.95
C LEU A 49 7.71 -0.30 3.71
N SER A 50 8.34 -1.41 4.10
CA SER A 50 9.76 -1.67 3.83
C SER A 50 9.88 -2.55 2.58
N ALA A 51 10.09 -1.91 1.43
CA ALA A 51 10.12 -2.57 0.12
C ALA A 51 11.16 -1.96 -0.82
N CYS A 52 11.55 -2.72 -1.86
CA CYS A 52 12.62 -2.37 -2.80
C CYS A 52 12.36 -1.08 -3.60
N ARG A 53 11.11 -0.84 -4.01
CA ARG A 53 10.69 0.41 -4.65
C ARG A 53 9.37 0.84 -4.03
N THR A 54 9.38 1.93 -3.27
CA THR A 54 8.21 2.53 -2.62
C THR A 54 7.70 3.74 -3.42
N ALA A 55 6.46 4.15 -3.18
CA ALA A 55 5.73 5.17 -3.92
C ALA A 55 6.18 6.63 -3.63
N VAL A 56 7.48 6.90 -3.59
CA VAL A 56 7.95 8.26 -3.33
C VAL A 56 7.67 9.14 -4.55
N GLY A 57 6.75 10.11 -4.41
CA GLY A 57 6.58 11.22 -5.34
C GLY A 57 5.63 11.00 -6.52
N ASN A 58 4.65 10.10 -6.42
CA ASN A 58 3.58 9.97 -7.42
C ASN A 58 2.19 10.07 -6.77
N GLU A 59 1.51 11.21 -7.00
CA GLU A 59 0.19 11.54 -6.45
C GLU A 59 -0.89 10.48 -6.75
N GLU A 60 -0.83 9.82 -7.91
CA GLU A 60 -1.80 8.79 -8.29
C GLU A 60 -1.65 7.51 -7.46
N ILE A 61 -0.43 7.24 -7.00
CA ILE A 61 -0.12 6.11 -6.12
C ILE A 61 -0.41 6.49 -4.66
N GLU A 62 -0.18 7.74 -4.27
CA GLU A 62 -0.61 8.27 -2.97
C GLU A 62 -2.12 8.11 -2.76
N LEU A 63 -2.94 8.20 -3.82
CA LEU A 63 -4.38 7.88 -3.74
C LEU A 63 -4.67 6.43 -3.35
N GLY A 64 -3.76 5.47 -3.56
CA GLY A 64 -3.91 4.11 -3.02
C GLY A 64 -3.80 4.06 -1.50
N PHE A 65 -3.08 5.02 -0.91
CA PHE A 65 -2.82 5.15 0.52
C PHE A 65 -3.68 6.23 1.21
N ALA A 66 -4.15 7.25 0.46
CA ALA A 66 -4.92 8.38 0.95
C ALA A 66 -6.32 7.91 1.41
N GLY A 67 -6.50 7.71 2.70
CA GLY A 67 -7.70 7.14 3.33
C GLY A 67 -7.43 5.88 4.16
N LEU A 68 -6.15 5.54 4.37
CA LEU A 68 -5.69 4.80 5.55
C LEU A 68 -5.47 5.72 6.76
N ALA A 69 -5.32 7.03 6.54
CA ALA A 69 -5.34 8.08 7.57
C ALA A 69 -6.70 8.79 7.57
#